data_AF-A0AAE3JLC4-F1
#
_entry.id   AF-A0AAE3JLC4-F1
#
_cell.length_a   1.000
_cell.length_b   1.000
_cell.length_c   1.000
_cell.angle_alpha   90.00
_cell.angle_beta   90.00
_cell.angle_gamma   90.00
#
_symmetry.space_group_name_H-M   'P 1'
#
loop_
_entity.id
_entity.type
_entity.pdbx_description
1 polymer ?
#
loop_
_entity_poly.entity_id
_entity_poly.type
_entity_poly.pdbx_seq_one_letter_code
_entity_poly.pdbx_strand_id
1 'polypeptide(L)'
;MDDTTPPATPTLPDLTGECSATATAPTTTDNCSGTITGTTTDPLTYTTQGTFTINWTFDDGNGNVIVVPQTVIVDDTTPPATPTLPDLTGECSATATAPTTTDNCSGTITGTTTDPLTYTTQGTFTIN
;
A
#
# COMPACT_ATOMS: atom_id res chain seq x y z
N MET A 1 32.95 21.85 26.57
CA MET A 1 31.98 22.77 25.95
C MET A 1 30.72 21.95 25.88
N ASP A 2 29.68 22.36 26.61
CA ASP A 2 28.39 21.65 26.57
C ASP A 2 27.61 22.18 25.39
N ASP A 3 27.05 21.26 24.62
CA ASP A 3 26.14 21.59 23.54
C ASP A 3 24.72 21.79 24.07
N THR A 4 24.09 22.88 23.65
CA THR A 4 22.73 23.26 24.04
C THR A 4 21.84 23.51 22.82
N THR A 5 22.33 23.23 21.61
CA THR A 5 21.61 23.47 20.37
C THR A 5 20.96 22.17 19.94
N PRO A 6 19.63 22.12 19.73
CA PRO A 6 19.01 20.92 19.19
C PRO A 6 19.43 20.65 17.75
N PRO A 7 19.34 19.38 17.29
CA PRO A 7 19.52 19.03 15.89
C PRO A 7 18.67 19.89 14.97
N ALA A 8 19.17 20.15 13.75
CA ALA A 8 18.36 20.79 12.72
C ALA A 8 17.09 19.97 12.47
N THR A 9 15.94 20.62 12.36
CA THR A 9 14.68 19.94 12.06
C THR A 9 14.58 19.63 10.56
N PRO A 10 14.68 18.36 10.12
CA PRO A 10 14.52 18.03 8.71
C PRO A 10 13.06 18.18 8.26
N THR A 11 12.86 18.40 6.96
CA THR A 11 11.56 18.19 6.31
C THR A 11 11.55 16.80 5.70
N LEU A 12 10.66 15.93 6.16
CA LEU A 12 10.53 14.56 5.67
C LEU A 12 9.38 14.50 4.64
N PRO A 13 9.63 14.10 3.39
CA PRO A 13 8.57 13.96 2.41
C PRO A 13 7.68 12.76 2.74
N ASP A 14 6.45 12.80 2.24
CA ASP A 14 5.52 11.68 2.31
C ASP A 14 6.10 10.45 1.60
N LEU A 15 5.90 9.28 2.20
CA LEU A 15 6.27 7.99 1.63
C LEU A 15 5.03 7.32 1.05
N THR A 16 5.01 7.06 -0.26
CA THR A 16 3.85 6.49 -0.95
C THR A 16 4.15 5.11 -1.55
N GLY A 17 3.19 4.19 -1.51
CA GLY A 17 3.24 2.92 -2.25
C GLY A 17 1.84 2.35 -2.48
N GLU A 18 1.65 1.52 -3.52
CA GLU A 18 0.31 1.00 -3.83
C GLU A 18 -0.08 -0.17 -2.92
N CYS A 19 0.77 -1.19 -2.83
CA CYS A 19 0.47 -2.39 -2.02
C CYS A 19 1.25 -2.42 -0.71
N SER A 20 2.37 -1.70 -0.66
CA SER A 20 3.17 -1.54 0.54
C SER A 20 4.10 -0.34 0.43
N ALA A 21 4.51 0.17 1.58
CA ALA A 21 5.53 1.20 1.71
C ALA A 21 6.55 0.78 2.78
N THR A 22 7.84 0.98 2.50
CA THR A 22 8.93 0.72 3.46
C THR A 22 9.75 1.98 3.67
N ALA A 23 9.81 2.44 4.92
CA ALA A 23 10.58 3.61 5.31
C ALA A 23 12.02 3.24 5.63
N THR A 24 12.94 4.14 5.30
CA THR A 24 14.33 4.09 5.73
C THR A 24 14.58 5.18 6.76
N ALA A 25 15.49 4.94 7.70
CA ALA A 25 15.83 5.92 8.71
C ALA A 25 16.39 7.21 8.06
N PRO A 26 15.75 8.37 8.28
CA PRO A 26 16.26 9.64 7.80
C PRO A 26 17.49 10.08 8.61
N THR A 27 18.19 11.07 8.09
CA THR A 27 19.31 11.72 8.80
C THR A 27 19.05 13.21 8.91
N THR A 28 19.63 13.83 9.93
CA THR A 28 19.74 15.27 10.07
C THR A 28 21.16 15.64 10.52
N THR A 29 21.42 16.93 10.75
CA THR A 29 22.70 17.44 11.21
C THR A 29 22.57 18.26 12.48
N ASP A 30 23.62 18.24 13.28
CA ASP A 30 23.85 19.09 14.42
C ASP A 30 25.23 19.78 14.33
N ASN A 31 25.38 20.97 14.91
CA ASN A 31 26.62 21.76 14.84
C ASN A 31 27.79 21.16 15.63
N CYS A 32 27.53 20.32 16.64
CA CYS A 32 28.53 19.66 17.46
C CYS A 32 28.60 18.16 17.19
N SER A 33 27.46 17.47 17.09
CA SER A 33 27.37 16.02 16.89
C SER A 33 27.49 15.59 15.43
N GLY A 34 27.36 16.52 14.47
CA GLY A 34 27.46 16.20 13.04
C GLY A 34 26.22 15.48 12.54
N THR A 35 26.38 14.40 11.75
CA THR A 35 25.22 13.66 11.21
C THR A 35 24.58 12.77 12.26
N ILE A 36 23.26 12.89 12.42
CA ILE A 36 22.43 12.12 13.34
C ILE A 36 21.42 11.29 12.52
N THR A 37 21.33 10.00 12.81
CA THR A 37 20.34 9.10 12.21
C THR A 37 19.10 9.03 13.10
N GLY A 38 17.92 9.21 12.51
CA GLY A 38 16.65 9.11 13.22
C GLY A 38 16.36 7.70 13.70
N THR A 39 15.73 7.59 14.86
CA THR A 39 15.25 6.32 15.43
C THR A 39 13.74 6.38 15.63
N THR A 40 13.07 5.24 15.62
CA THR A 40 11.62 5.17 15.87
C THR A 40 11.25 3.81 16.46
N THR A 41 10.14 3.77 17.18
CA THR A 41 9.47 2.54 17.60
C THR A 41 8.30 2.18 16.70
N ASP A 42 7.93 3.07 15.77
CA ASP A 42 6.87 2.82 14.81
C ASP A 42 7.32 1.78 13.76
N PRO A 43 6.38 1.06 13.12
CA PRO A 43 6.70 0.14 12.04
C PRO A 43 7.44 0.84 10.90
N LEU A 44 8.39 0.14 10.27
CA LEU A 44 9.06 0.63 9.06
C LEU A 44 8.47 0.06 7.77
N THR A 45 7.55 -0.90 7.88
CA THR A 45 6.91 -1.54 6.74
C THR A 45 5.40 -1.54 6.95
N TYR A 46 4.68 -1.04 5.96
CA TYR A 46 3.22 -0.95 5.93
C TYR A 46 2.73 -1.70 4.70
N THR A 47 1.88 -2.71 4.90
CA THR A 47 1.38 -3.60 3.83
C THR A 47 -0.15 -3.56 3.71
N THR A 48 -0.79 -2.65 4.42
CA THR A 48 -2.24 -2.48 4.44
C THR A 48 -2.58 -1.09 3.92
N GLN A 49 -3.65 -1.00 3.13
CA GLN A 49 -4.18 0.26 2.63
C GLN A 49 -4.47 1.23 3.78
N GLY A 50 -4.14 2.51 3.60
CA GLY A 50 -4.38 3.57 4.57
C GLY A 50 -3.25 4.60 4.68
N THR A 51 -3.47 5.57 5.56
CA THR A 51 -2.49 6.60 5.92
C THR A 51 -1.96 6.34 7.32
N PHE A 52 -0.64 6.37 7.47
CA PHE A 52 0.09 6.15 8.71
C PHE A 52 1.07 7.29 8.97
N THR A 53 1.62 7.34 10.18
CA THR A 53 2.64 8.32 10.56
C THR A 53 3.76 7.61 11.31
N ILE A 54 5.00 7.88 10.92
CA ILE A 54 6.20 7.50 11.66
C ILE A 54 6.71 8.73 12.41
N ASN A 55 6.98 8.60 13.70
CA ASN A 55 7.61 9.64 14.50
C ASN A 55 9.10 9.34 14.63
N TRP A 56 9.92 10.14 13.97
CA TRP A 56 11.38 10.01 14.00
C TRP A 56 11.98 10.84 15.13
N THR A 57 12.71 10.19 16.02
CA THR A 57 13.46 10.83 17.11
C THR A 57 14.91 11.01 16.69
N PHE A 58 15.39 12.25 16.76
CA PHE A 58 16.80 12.58 16.59
C PHE A 58 17.35 13.07 17.92
N ASP A 59 18.31 12.31 18.46
CA ASP A 59 19.02 12.59 19.70
C ASP A 59 20.50 12.84 19.35
N ASP A 60 21.02 13.99 19.76
CA ASP A 60 22.42 14.37 19.50
C ASP A 60 23.42 13.71 20.45
N GLY A 61 22.96 12.99 21.48
CA GLY A 61 23.79 12.38 22.52
C GLY A 61 24.28 13.36 23.59
N ASN A 62 23.89 14.63 23.47
CA ASN A 62 24.19 15.73 24.40
C ASN A 62 22.94 16.19 25.17
N GLY A 63 21.81 15.48 24.99
CA GLY A 63 20.56 15.74 25.70
C GLY A 63 19.60 16.65 24.95
N ASN A 64 19.92 17.04 23.70
CA ASN A 64 18.98 17.76 22.85
C ASN A 64 18.31 16.77 21.89
N VAL A 65 16.97 16.77 21.91
CA VAL A 65 16.16 15.80 21.17
C VAL A 65 15.07 16.54 20.40
N ILE A 66 14.85 16.13 19.15
CA ILE A 66 13.69 16.55 18.34
C ILE A 66 12.91 15.33 17.84
N VAL A 67 11.60 15.51 17.64
CA VAL A 67 10.72 14.50 17.05
C VAL A 67 10.09 15.09 15.79
N VAL A 68 10.19 14.36 14.67
CA VAL A 68 9.68 14.79 13.36
C VAL A 68 8.74 13.72 12.78
N PRO A 69 7.48 14.07 12.46
CA PRO A 69 6.57 13.13 11.82
C PRO A 69 6.89 12.97 10.32
N GLN A 70 6.69 11.76 9.82
CA GLN A 70 6.67 11.43 8.39
C GLN A 70 5.38 10.70 8.06
N THR A 71 4.65 11.19 7.04
CA THR A 71 3.42 10.53 6.56
C THR A 71 3.78 9.34 5.67
N VAL A 72 3.06 8.24 5.83
CA VAL A 72 3.13 7.08 4.95
C VAL A 72 1.74 6.83 4.35
N ILE A 73 1.64 6.67 3.04
CA ILE A 73 0.39 6.46 2.31
C ILE A 73 0.51 5.14 1.55
N VAL A 74 -0.35 4.18 1.89
CA VAL A 74 -0.55 2.97 1.12
C VAL A 74 -1.91 3.08 0.43
N ASP A 75 -1.92 3.34 -0.86
CA ASP A 75 -3.15 3.60 -1.63
C ASP A 75 -3.10 2.91 -2.99
N ASP A 76 -3.98 1.94 -3.18
CA ASP A 76 -4.15 1.21 -4.42
C ASP A 76 -4.95 2.02 -5.44
N THR A 77 -4.28 2.40 -6.52
CA THR A 77 -4.87 3.20 -7.61
C THR A 77 -4.93 2.43 -8.92
N THR A 78 -4.40 1.20 -8.94
CA THR A 78 -4.37 0.36 -10.13
C THR A 78 -5.65 -0.49 -10.14
N PRO A 79 -6.48 -0.42 -11.19
CA PRO A 79 -7.66 -1.27 -11.26
C PRO A 79 -7.26 -2.73 -11.56
N PRO A 80 -8.13 -3.69 -11.20
CA PRO A 80 -7.94 -5.08 -11.60
C PRO A 80 -7.82 -5.24 -13.12
N ALA A 81 -7.05 -6.24 -13.55
CA ALA A 81 -6.98 -6.58 -14.96
C ALA A 81 -8.37 -6.93 -15.51
N THR A 82 -8.62 -6.62 -16.77
CA THR A 82 -9.85 -7.04 -17.43
C THR A 82 -9.77 -8.53 -17.79
N PRO A 83 -10.66 -9.40 -17.26
CA PRO A 83 -10.65 -10.81 -17.62
C PRO A 83 -11.12 -11.00 -19.08
N THR A 84 -10.55 -12.00 -19.76
CA THR A 84 -11.06 -12.46 -21.06
C THR A 84 -11.98 -13.64 -20.84
N LEU A 85 -13.25 -13.50 -21.21
CA LEU A 85 -14.27 -14.52 -21.03
C LEU A 85 -14.60 -15.17 -22.38
N PRO A 86 -14.37 -16.48 -22.56
CA PRO A 86 -14.76 -17.17 -23.78
C PRO A 86 -16.27 -17.40 -23.82
N ASP A 87 -16.84 -17.41 -25.03
CA ASP A 87 -18.21 -17.87 -25.24
C ASP A 87 -18.36 -19.33 -24.82
N LEU A 88 -19.48 -19.64 -24.17
CA LEU A 88 -19.85 -21.00 -23.79
C LEU A 88 -20.90 -21.54 -24.75
N THR A 89 -20.69 -22.77 -25.21
CA THR A 89 -21.63 -23.48 -26.09
C THR A 89 -22.05 -24.79 -25.44
N GLY A 90 -23.31 -25.20 -25.64
CA GLY A 90 -23.86 -26.43 -25.11
C GLY A 90 -25.10 -26.86 -25.88
N GLU A 91 -25.29 -28.16 -26.06
CA GLU A 91 -26.40 -28.72 -26.86
C GLU A 91 -27.71 -28.81 -26.06
N CYS A 92 -27.63 -29.25 -24.80
CA CYS A 92 -28.78 -29.36 -23.89
C CYS A 92 -28.71 -28.38 -22.70
N SER A 93 -27.50 -27.96 -22.36
CA SER A 93 -27.25 -27.01 -21.28
C SER A 93 -25.84 -26.41 -21.39
N ALA A 94 -25.68 -25.19 -20.93
CA ALA A 94 -24.37 -24.58 -20.69
C ALA A 94 -24.30 -24.08 -19.24
N THR A 95 -23.16 -24.29 -18.59
CA THR A 95 -22.87 -23.80 -17.24
C THR A 95 -21.60 -22.97 -17.26
N ALA A 96 -21.72 -21.72 -16.83
CA ALA A 96 -20.60 -20.81 -16.61
C ALA A 96 -19.99 -21.01 -15.23
N THR A 97 -18.67 -20.91 -15.15
CA THR A 97 -17.95 -20.76 -13.88
C THR A 97 -17.70 -19.28 -13.62
N ALA A 98 -17.72 -18.87 -12.35
CA ALA A 98 -17.34 -17.51 -11.99
C ALA A 98 -15.93 -17.22 -12.52
N PRO A 99 -15.74 -16.15 -13.32
CA PRO A 99 -14.43 -15.83 -13.85
C PRO A 99 -13.51 -15.27 -12.78
N THR A 100 -12.21 -15.36 -12.99
CA THR A 100 -11.21 -14.72 -12.14
C THR A 100 -10.39 -13.72 -12.92
N THR A 101 -9.91 -12.70 -12.21
CA THR A 101 -8.90 -11.77 -12.68
C THR A 101 -7.87 -11.51 -11.57
N THR A 102 -6.87 -10.70 -11.85
CA THR A 102 -5.83 -10.33 -10.90
C THR A 102 -5.71 -8.84 -10.75
N ASP A 103 -5.34 -8.43 -9.55
CA ASP A 103 -4.98 -7.08 -9.17
C ASP A 103 -3.60 -7.10 -8.50
N ASN A 104 -2.83 -6.02 -8.62
CA ASN A 104 -1.47 -5.94 -8.08
C ASN A 104 -1.44 -5.96 -6.54
N CYS A 105 -2.46 -5.43 -5.88
CA CYS A 105 -2.52 -5.36 -4.41
C CYS A 105 -3.52 -6.34 -3.81
N SER A 106 -4.66 -6.55 -4.46
CA SER A 106 -5.73 -7.44 -4.01
C SER A 106 -5.54 -8.90 -4.46
N GLY A 107 -4.59 -9.16 -5.37
CA GLY A 107 -4.31 -10.50 -5.88
C GLY A 107 -5.44 -11.05 -6.74
N THR A 108 -5.81 -12.32 -6.56
CA THR A 108 -6.88 -12.93 -7.35
C THR A 108 -8.26 -12.45 -6.91
N ILE A 109 -9.04 -11.94 -7.86
CA ILE A 109 -10.40 -11.47 -7.67
C ILE A 109 -11.35 -12.39 -8.44
N THR A 110 -12.43 -12.83 -7.80
CA THR A 110 -13.49 -13.63 -8.43
C THR A 110 -14.66 -12.73 -8.79
N GLY A 111 -15.06 -12.75 -10.07
CA GLY A 111 -16.23 -12.03 -10.55
C GLY A 111 -17.52 -12.57 -9.95
N THR A 112 -18.46 -11.67 -9.68
CA THR A 112 -19.78 -12.00 -9.15
C THR A 112 -20.84 -11.49 -10.10
N THR A 113 -21.91 -12.25 -10.27
CA THR A 113 -23.07 -11.85 -11.08
C THR A 113 -24.35 -12.26 -10.36
N THR A 114 -25.44 -11.55 -10.65
CA THR A 114 -26.80 -11.98 -10.27
C THR A 114 -27.48 -12.82 -11.36
N ASP A 115 -26.89 -12.91 -12.55
CA ASP A 115 -27.43 -13.68 -13.65
C ASP A 115 -27.31 -15.19 -13.37
N PRO A 116 -28.21 -16.03 -13.92
CA PRO A 116 -28.06 -17.47 -13.86
C PRO A 116 -26.72 -17.90 -14.46
N LEU A 117 -26.05 -18.85 -13.81
CA LEU A 117 -24.84 -19.47 -14.35
C LEU A 117 -25.15 -20.72 -15.19
N THR A 118 -26.38 -21.24 -15.13
CA THR A 118 -26.79 -22.43 -15.87
C THR A 118 -28.01 -22.12 -16.73
N TYR A 119 -27.90 -22.42 -18.01
CA TYR A 119 -28.97 -22.26 -18.99
C TYR A 119 -29.28 -23.62 -19.61
N THR A 120 -30.55 -24.03 -19.55
CA THR A 120 -31.05 -25.32 -20.08
C THR A 120 -32.07 -25.14 -21.20
N THR A 121 -32.32 -23.89 -21.59
CA THR A 121 -33.21 -23.54 -22.69
C THR A 121 -32.38 -23.11 -23.90
N GLN A 122 -32.87 -23.39 -25.11
CA GLN A 122 -32.20 -22.97 -26.33
C GLN A 122 -32.25 -21.45 -26.46
N GLY A 123 -31.11 -20.82 -26.71
CA GLY A 123 -31.01 -19.38 -26.92
C GLY A 123 -29.58 -18.86 -26.78
N THR A 124 -29.42 -17.56 -26.99
CA THR A 124 -28.19 -16.83 -26.67
C THR A 124 -28.44 -16.05 -25.38
N PHE A 125 -27.55 -16.21 -24.41
CA PHE A 125 -27.61 -15.55 -23.11
C PHE A 125 -26.33 -14.77 -22.87
N THR A 126 -26.43 -13.64 -22.19
CA THR A 126 -25.29 -12.81 -21.77
C THR A 126 -25.29 -12.74 -20.25
N ILE A 127 -24.15 -13.04 -19.64
CA ILE A 127 -23.92 -12.95 -18.19
C ILE A 127 -23.12 -11.67 -17.94
N ASN A 128 -23.62 -10.76 -17.10
CA ASN A 128 -22.94 -9.50 -16.75
C ASN A 128 -22.43 -9.48 -15.31
#